data_AF-A0A7W2RBN2-F1
#
_entry.id   AF-A0A7W2RBN2-F1
#
_cell.length_a   1.000
_cell.length_b   1.000
_cell.length_c   1.000
_cell.angle_alpha   90.00
_cell.angle_beta   90.00
_cell.angle_gamma   90.00
#
_symmetry.space_group_name_H-M   'P 1'
#
loop_
_entity.id
_entity.type
_entity.pdbx_description
1 polymer ?
#
loop_
_entity_poly.entity_id
_entity_poly.type
_entity_poly.pdbx_seq_one_letter_code
_entity_poly.pdbx_strand_id
1 'polypeptide(L)'
;MGLLVGIPISFLLDFLYPHPDFFVIELSLKWFMKVVIAAPIIETILMIPIIAVISKFTKSIIHVSLVSAFTWSILHSLGYPIHGLGVFAGFFLMSMAYQYWDVHSRGHAILVAMSIHALNNGTVFVLNALES
;
A
#
# COMPACT_ATOMS: atom_id res chain seq x y z
N MET A 1 1.74 -17.78 -0.88
CA MET A 1 1.13 -16.56 -0.30
C MET A 1 1.83 -15.32 -0.83
N GLY A 2 1.16 -14.46 -1.62
CA GLY A 2 1.78 -13.30 -2.29
C GLY A 2 0.94 -12.03 -2.21
N LEU A 3 0.36 -11.71 -1.05
CA LEU A 3 -0.52 -10.55 -0.88
C LEU A 3 0.11 -9.51 0.05
N LEU A 4 0.64 -8.43 -0.52
CA LEU A 4 1.11 -7.21 0.17
C LEU A 4 -0.05 -6.33 0.67
N VAL A 5 -1.00 -6.90 1.39
CA VAL A 5 -2.37 -6.35 1.50
C VAL A 5 -2.88 -6.36 2.92
N GLY A 6 -3.67 -5.33 3.27
CA GLY A 6 -4.47 -5.27 4.49
C GLY A 6 -5.16 -6.61 4.78
N ILE A 7 -4.73 -7.23 5.87
CA ILE A 7 -4.94 -8.63 6.26
C ILE A 7 -6.37 -9.17 5.99
N PRO A 8 -7.47 -8.43 6.21
CA PRO A 8 -8.81 -9.01 5.98
C PRO A 8 -9.15 -9.22 4.50
N ILE A 9 -8.71 -8.33 3.61
CA ILE A 9 -9.04 -8.41 2.18
C ILE A 9 -8.23 -9.51 1.51
N SER A 10 -6.99 -9.72 1.95
CA SER A 10 -6.17 -10.81 1.41
C SER A 10 -6.75 -12.19 1.71
N PHE A 11 -7.20 -12.44 2.95
CA PHE A 11 -7.89 -13.70 3.29
C PHE A 11 -9.18 -13.90 2.49
N LEU A 12 -9.96 -12.84 2.28
CA LEU A 12 -11.17 -12.91 1.47
C LEU A 12 -10.86 -13.22 0.00
N LEU A 13 -9.83 -12.59 -0.58
CA LEU A 13 -9.43 -12.83 -1.97
C LEU A 13 -8.90 -14.25 -2.16
N ASP A 14 -8.11 -14.78 -1.21
CA ASP A 14 -7.61 -16.15 -1.25
C ASP A 14 -8.74 -17.19 -1.15
N PHE A 15 -9.75 -16.90 -0.32
CA PHE A 15 -10.97 -17.73 -0.23
C PHE A 15 -11.79 -17.72 -1.53
N LEU A 16 -11.96 -16.56 -2.16
CA LEU A 16 -12.82 -16.41 -3.35
C LEU A 16 -12.14 -16.84 -4.65
N TYR A 17 -10.81 -16.78 -4.72
CA TYR A 17 -10.04 -17.11 -5.92
C TYR A 17 -8.86 -18.03 -5.55
N PRO A 18 -9.07 -19.35 -5.44
CA PRO A 18 -7.97 -20.27 -5.19
C PRO A 18 -7.02 -20.30 -6.40
N HIS A 19 -5.73 -20.06 -6.16
CA HIS A 19 -4.64 -19.91 -7.15
C HIS A 19 -4.63 -18.62 -7.99
N PRO A 20 -4.64 -17.42 -7.39
CA PRO A 20 -4.34 -16.22 -8.15
C PRO A 20 -2.86 -16.20 -8.55
N ASP A 21 -2.57 -15.80 -9.78
CA ASP A 21 -1.20 -15.49 -10.20
C ASP A 21 -0.71 -14.27 -9.41
N PHE A 22 -0.07 -14.54 -8.29
CA PHE A 22 0.51 -13.53 -7.42
C PHE A 22 1.99 -13.35 -7.67
N PHE A 23 2.48 -12.17 -7.29
CA PHE A 23 3.90 -11.93 -7.20
C PHE A 23 4.48 -12.77 -6.04
N VAL A 24 5.31 -13.76 -6.37
CA VAL A 24 6.01 -14.58 -5.36
C VAL A 24 7.19 -13.79 -4.83
N ILE A 25 7.19 -13.51 -3.53
CA ILE A 25 8.30 -12.85 -2.86
C ILE A 25 9.26 -13.93 -2.36
N GLU A 26 10.49 -13.93 -2.87
CA GLU A 26 11.53 -14.80 -2.32
C GLU A 26 12.02 -14.23 -0.98
N LEU A 27 12.10 -15.09 0.04
CA LEU A 27 12.62 -14.75 1.36
C LEU A 27 14.13 -14.50 1.28
N SER A 28 14.49 -13.24 1.04
CA SER A 28 15.89 -12.79 1.00
C SER A 28 16.03 -11.36 1.52
N LEU A 29 17.23 -11.04 2.02
CA LEU A 29 17.56 -9.67 2.45
C LEU A 29 17.38 -8.66 1.31
N LYS A 30 17.69 -9.04 0.06
CA LYS A 30 17.53 -8.18 -1.12
C LYS A 30 16.06 -7.81 -1.34
N TRP A 31 15.16 -8.79 -1.25
CA TRP A 31 13.72 -8.55 -1.40
C TRP A 31 13.16 -7.77 -0.21
N PHE A 32 13.62 -8.05 1.01
CA PHE A 32 13.24 -7.29 2.20
C PHE A 32 13.58 -5.80 2.04
N MET A 33 14.83 -5.48 1.69
CA MET A 33 15.26 -4.08 1.50
C MET A 33 14.47 -3.38 0.39
N LYS A 34 14.10 -4.09 -0.66
CA LYS A 34 13.29 -3.52 -1.75
C LYS A 34 11.85 -3.27 -1.34
N VAL A 35 11.18 -4.28 -0.79
CA VAL A 35 9.72 -4.29 -0.59
C VAL A 35 9.32 -3.65 0.74
N VAL A 36 10.13 -3.77 1.78
CA VAL A 36 9.82 -3.26 3.13
C VAL A 36 10.39 -1.87 3.35
N ILE A 37 11.49 -1.51 2.68
CA ILE A 37 12.18 -0.23 2.90
C ILE A 37 12.06 0.69 1.68
N ALA A 38 12.64 0.30 0.54
CA ALA A 38 12.76 1.19 -0.62
C ALA A 38 11.41 1.53 -1.26
N ALA A 39 10.55 0.54 -1.51
CA ALA A 39 9.25 0.74 -2.13
C ALA A 39 8.34 1.64 -1.27
N PRO A 40 8.18 1.44 0.06
CA PRO A 40 7.43 2.35 0.91
C PRO A 40 7.90 3.80 0.86
N ILE A 41 9.21 4.04 0.82
CA ILE A 41 9.76 5.40 0.68
C ILE A 41 9.33 6.01 -0.65
N ILE A 42 9.59 5.31 -1.76
CA ILE A 42 9.34 5.81 -3.12
C ILE A 42 7.84 6.05 -3.31
N GLU A 43 6.99 5.09 -2.96
CA GLU A 43 5.55 5.16 -3.17
C GLU A 43 4.89 6.22 -2.28
N THR A 44 5.37 6.40 -1.03
CA THR A 44 4.90 7.49 -0.18
C THR A 44 5.24 8.85 -0.78
N ILE A 45 6.46 9.03 -1.31
CA ILE A 45 6.87 10.28 -1.97
C ILE A 45 6.03 10.54 -3.22
N LEU A 46 5.75 9.51 -4.03
CA LEU A 46 4.91 9.62 -5.23
C LEU A 46 3.43 9.83 -4.92
N MET A 47 2.95 9.39 -3.75
CA MET A 47 1.58 9.63 -3.31
C MET A 47 1.31 11.12 -3.05
N ILE A 48 2.33 11.87 -2.60
CA ILE A 48 2.21 13.30 -2.29
C ILE A 48 1.71 14.14 -3.49
N PRO A 49 2.34 14.11 -4.68
CA PRO A 49 1.86 14.86 -5.83
C PRO A 49 0.49 14.38 -6.31
N ILE A 50 0.16 13.09 -6.19
CA ILE A 50 -1.19 12.56 -6.50
C ILE A 50 -2.23 13.23 -5.59
N ILE A 51 -2.02 13.20 -4.27
CA ILE A 51 -2.88 13.88 -3.28
C ILE A 51 -2.96 15.37 -3.57
N ALA A 52 -1.85 16.03 -3.89
CA ALA A 52 -1.81 17.46 -4.17
C ALA A 52 -2.62 17.83 -5.41
N VAL A 53 -2.60 17.01 -6.46
CA VAL A 53 -3.42 17.22 -7.67
C VAL A 53 -4.90 17.01 -7.37
N ILE A 54 -5.26 15.92 -6.69
CA ILE A 54 -6.67 15.62 -6.35
C ILE A 54 -7.25 16.70 -5.42
N SER A 55 -6.45 17.20 -4.48
CA SER A 55 -6.84 18.25 -3.52
C SER A 55 -7.12 19.62 -4.15
N LYS A 56 -6.86 19.78 -5.46
CA LYS A 56 -7.30 20.95 -6.24
C LYS A 56 -8.79 20.89 -6.58
N PHE A 57 -9.38 19.69 -6.62
CA PHE A 57 -10.78 19.46 -7.00
C PHE A 57 -11.71 19.24 -5.80
N THR A 58 -11.18 18.78 -4.66
CA THR A 58 -11.95 18.57 -3.43
C THR A 58 -11.07 18.79 -2.19
N LYS A 59 -11.67 19.21 -1.08
CA LYS A 59 -11.01 19.35 0.23
C LYS A 59 -11.38 18.24 1.22
N SER A 60 -12.26 17.33 0.81
CA SER A 60 -12.69 16.23 1.67
C SER A 60 -11.60 15.15 1.72
N ILE A 61 -11.03 14.93 2.91
CA ILE A 61 -9.98 13.93 3.16
C ILE A 61 -10.39 12.56 2.62
N ILE A 62 -11.65 12.15 2.86
CA ILE A 62 -12.17 10.86 2.41
C ILE A 62 -12.16 10.77 0.89
N HIS A 63 -12.67 11.79 0.18
CA HIS A 63 -12.70 11.77 -1.28
C HIS A 63 -11.30 11.77 -1.88
N VAL A 64 -10.38 12.58 -1.33
CA VAL A 64 -8.98 12.60 -1.78
C VAL A 64 -8.34 11.22 -1.59
N SER A 65 -8.54 10.60 -0.43
CA SER A 65 -8.00 9.27 -0.13
C SER A 65 -8.59 8.17 -1.00
N LEU A 66 -9.89 8.21 -1.29
CA LEU A 66 -10.54 7.24 -2.19
C LEU A 66 -9.96 7.33 -3.60
N VAL A 67 -9.89 8.54 -4.16
CA VAL A 67 -9.35 8.75 -5.52
C VAL A 67 -7.87 8.40 -5.59
N SER A 68 -7.10 8.73 -4.55
CA SER A 68 -5.69 8.32 -4.42
C SER A 68 -5.56 6.78 -4.40
N ALA A 69 -6.35 6.11 -3.57
CA ALA A 69 -6.35 4.64 -3.48
C ALA A 69 -6.75 3.97 -4.80
N PHE A 70 -7.75 4.51 -5.51
CA PHE A 70 -8.11 4.02 -6.85
C PHE A 70 -6.98 4.22 -7.86
N THR A 71 -6.30 5.36 -7.82
CA THR A 71 -5.15 5.63 -8.69
C THR A 71 -4.07 4.55 -8.50
N TRP A 72 -3.72 4.27 -7.25
CA TRP A 72 -2.75 3.24 -6.92
C TRP A 72 -3.21 1.82 -7.24
N SER A 73 -4.49 1.50 -6.99
CA SER A 73 -5.10 0.23 -7.39
C SER A 73 -4.95 0.01 -8.89
N ILE A 74 -5.27 1.02 -9.72
CA ILE A 74 -5.17 0.93 -11.18
C ILE A 74 -3.72 0.70 -11.59
N LEU A 75 -2.77 1.47 -11.04
CA LEU A 75 -1.34 1.33 -11.35
C LEU A 75 -0.81 -0.07 -11.02
N HIS A 76 -1.23 -0.65 -9.89
CA HIS A 76 -0.82 -2.00 -9.48
C HIS A 76 -1.52 -3.10 -10.28
N SER A 77 -2.74 -2.85 -10.78
CA SER A 77 -3.44 -3.75 -11.69
C SER A 77 -2.82 -3.84 -13.08
N LEU A 78 -1.94 -2.90 -13.49
CA LEU A 78 -1.30 -2.91 -14.83
C LEU A 78 -0.42 -4.15 -15.05
N GLY A 79 0.22 -4.67 -14.00
CA GLY A 79 1.02 -5.89 -14.07
C GLY A 79 0.22 -7.13 -13.71
N TYR A 80 -0.51 -7.08 -12.59
CA TYR A 80 -1.29 -8.18 -12.05
C TYR A 80 -2.66 -7.66 -11.60
N PRO A 81 -3.75 -7.89 -12.36
CA PRO A 81 -5.03 -7.23 -12.12
C PRO A 81 -5.55 -7.33 -10.68
N ILE A 82 -5.42 -8.50 -10.05
CA ILE A 82 -5.88 -8.75 -8.67
C ILE A 82 -5.07 -8.01 -7.61
N HIS A 83 -3.82 -7.63 -7.91
CA HIS A 83 -2.96 -6.91 -6.99
C HIS A 83 -3.53 -5.53 -6.65
N GLY A 84 -4.16 -4.85 -7.61
CA GLY A 84 -4.80 -3.56 -7.38
C GLY A 84 -5.87 -3.59 -6.29
N LEU A 85 -6.73 -4.63 -6.30
CA LEU A 85 -7.76 -4.83 -5.28
C LEU A 85 -7.16 -4.97 -3.88
N GLY A 86 -6.02 -5.64 -3.82
CA GLY A 86 -5.29 -5.82 -2.58
C GLY A 86 -4.74 -4.52 -2.01
N VAL A 87 -4.02 -3.74 -2.82
CA VAL A 87 -3.34 -2.54 -2.32
C VAL A 87 -4.30 -1.40 -1.99
N PHE A 88 -5.53 -1.43 -2.51
CA PHE A 88 -6.52 -0.37 -2.36
C PHE A 88 -6.70 0.09 -0.90
N ALA A 89 -6.97 -0.84 0.02
CA ALA A 89 -7.20 -0.49 1.42
C ALA A 89 -5.95 0.11 2.09
N GLY A 90 -4.77 -0.41 1.75
CA GLY A 90 -3.49 0.12 2.24
C GLY A 90 -3.28 1.57 1.82
N PHE A 91 -3.43 1.86 0.52
CA PHE A 91 -3.29 3.22 0.01
C PHE A 91 -4.38 4.18 0.49
N PHE A 92 -5.60 3.69 0.74
CA PHE A 92 -6.66 4.49 1.33
C PHE A 92 -6.30 4.95 2.74
N LEU A 93 -5.90 4.02 3.60
CA LEU A 93 -5.48 4.32 4.98
C LEU A 93 -4.24 5.21 5.01
N MET A 94 -3.25 4.91 4.17
CA MET A 94 -2.02 5.70 4.05
C MET A 94 -2.30 7.13 3.58
N SER A 95 -3.21 7.31 2.61
CA SER A 95 -3.60 8.64 2.12
C SER A 95 -4.36 9.44 3.19
N MET A 96 -5.19 8.78 4.01
CA MET A 96 -5.86 9.45 5.14
C MET A 96 -4.86 9.87 6.21
N ALA A 97 -3.98 8.95 6.61
CA ALA A 97 -2.94 9.21 7.60
C ALA A 97 -2.02 10.35 7.15
N TYR A 98 -1.56 10.34 5.89
CA TYR A 98 -0.76 11.43 5.34
C TYR A 98 -1.49 12.77 5.48
N GLN A 99 -2.73 12.88 4.98
CA GLN A 99 -3.48 14.14 5.02
C GLN A 99 -3.73 14.64 6.45
N TYR A 100 -4.05 13.73 7.39
CA TYR A 100 -4.29 14.09 8.78
C TYR A 100 -3.02 14.65 9.47
N TRP A 101 -1.86 14.06 9.19
CA TRP A 101 -0.61 14.51 9.80
C TRP A 101 0.02 15.70 9.07
N ASP A 102 -0.25 15.89 7.78
CA ASP A 102 0.36 16.95 6.96
C ASP A 102 -0.04 18.35 7.44
N VAL A 103 -1.23 18.50 8.04
CA VAL A 103 -1.66 19.77 8.65
C VAL A 103 -0.87 20.15 9.91
N HIS A 104 -0.17 19.19 10.52
CA HIS A 104 0.64 19.40 11.73
C HIS A 104 2.13 19.42 11.41
N SER A 105 2.60 18.43 10.64
CA SER A 105 4.00 18.30 10.24
C SER A 105 4.13 17.34 9.06
N ARG A 106 4.58 17.88 7.93
CA ARG A 106 4.84 17.09 6.72
C ARG A 106 5.84 15.96 6.94
N GLY A 107 6.85 16.17 7.77
CA GLY A 107 7.82 15.14 8.12
C GLY A 107 7.16 13.97 8.86
N HIS A 108 6.28 14.25 9.82
CA HIS A 108 5.50 13.22 10.51
C HIS A 108 4.51 12.53 9.57
N ALA A 109 3.88 13.26 8.66
CA ALA A 109 2.97 12.68 7.66
C ALA A 109 3.66 11.64 6.77
N ILE A 110 4.84 11.98 6.27
CA ILE A 110 5.67 11.07 5.47
C ILE A 110 6.09 9.87 6.30
N LEU A 111 6.60 10.10 7.52
CA LEU A 111 7.08 9.02 8.39
C LEU A 111 5.97 8.04 8.76
N VAL A 112 4.78 8.53 9.13
CA VAL A 112 3.63 7.70 9.51
C VAL A 112 3.13 6.90 8.31
N ALA A 113 2.93 7.55 7.16
CA ALA A 113 2.50 6.88 5.93
C ALA A 113 3.48 5.78 5.51
N MET A 114 4.78 6.11 5.46
CA MET A 114 5.84 5.17 5.15
C MET A 114 5.90 4.01 6.16
N SER A 115 5.71 4.28 7.45
CA SER A 115 5.74 3.24 8.49
C SER A 115 4.57 2.28 8.37
N ILE A 116 3.36 2.77 8.11
CA ILE A 116 2.18 1.92 7.86
C ILE A 116 2.47 0.98 6.69
N HIS A 117 3.01 1.52 5.60
CA HIS A 117 3.31 0.76 4.40
C HIS A 117 4.44 -0.27 4.63
N ALA A 118 5.54 0.13 5.26
CA ALA A 118 6.64 -0.77 5.62
C ALA A 118 6.17 -1.90 6.54
N LEU A 119 5.36 -1.61 7.57
CA LEU A 119 4.82 -2.63 8.48
C LEU A 119 3.88 -3.61 7.76
N ASN A 120 3.00 -3.10 6.89
CA ASN A 120 2.13 -3.94 6.08
C ASN A 120 2.95 -4.93 5.21
N ASN A 121 3.99 -4.41 4.54
CA ASN A 121 4.85 -5.24 3.69
C ASN A 121 5.70 -6.22 4.52
N GLY A 122 6.23 -5.77 5.66
CA GLY A 122 7.03 -6.60 6.57
C GLY A 122 6.23 -7.76 7.17
N THR A 123 4.92 -7.57 7.39
CA THR A 123 4.03 -8.63 7.89
C THR A 123 4.02 -9.84 6.95
N VAL A 124 4.07 -9.62 5.63
CA VAL A 124 4.14 -10.71 4.64
C VAL A 124 5.42 -11.53 4.78
N PHE A 125 6.55 -10.88 5.03
CA PHE A 125 7.82 -11.59 5.27
C PHE A 125 7.77 -12.43 6.54
N VAL A 126 7.17 -11.89 7.61
CA VAL A 126 7.00 -12.62 8.87
C VAL A 126 6.12 -13.85 8.66
N LEU A 127 4.97 -13.70 7.99
CA LEU A 127 4.05 -14.82 7.72
C LEU A 127 4.72 -15.91 6.87
N ASN A 128 5.37 -15.54 5.77
CA ASN A 128 6.07 -16.52 4.93
C ASN A 128 7.20 -17.25 5.69
N ALA A 129 7.87 -16.57 6.63
CA ALA A 129 8.92 -17.20 7.45
C ALA A 129 8.36 -18.15 8.52
N LEU A 130 7.11 -17.96 8.96
CA LEU A 130 6.44 -18.86 9.90
C LEU A 130 5.86 -20.11 9.21
N GLU A 131 5.59 -20.02 7.90
CA GLU A 131 5.03 -21.09 7.09
C GLU A 131 6.10 -21.95 6.36
N SER A 132 7.36 -21.51 6.36
CA SER A 132 8.53 -22.22 5.79
C SER A 132 9.16 -23.20 6.76
#